data_AF-A0A1F2RK96-F1
#
_entry.id   AF-A0A1F2RK96-F1
#
_cell.length_a   1.000
_cell.length_b   1.000
_cell.length_c   1.000
_cell.angle_alpha   90.00
_cell.angle_beta   90.00
_cell.angle_gamma   90.00
#
_symmetry.space_group_name_H-M   'P 1'
#
loop_
_entity.id
_entity.type
_entity.pdbx_description
1 polymer ?
#
loop_
_entity_poly.entity_id
_entity_poly.type
_entity_poly.pdbx_seq_one_letter_code
_entity_poly.pdbx_strand_id
1 'polypeptide(L)'
;MFEHIRPLDLRSEQRKWRWIFGAIYILLVACFLYFEFRTLPQEWQVDNFLSAIQRQDFQNAYEIWKPASSYTFKNFMEDWGPDGFIGQVNSFEIGNSRSQGSGVLVFIVLNGNKPLLLWAEKSDKSLSFSPFEEPESGLLRVFPASVANLWLVRGQRRAILGISLVLILAGFLLFDSRKNRSLEDQQIA
;
A
#
# COMPACT_ATOMS: atom_id res chain seq x y z
N MET A 1 32.81 -54.94 -16.26
CA MET A 1 33.26 -53.59 -15.89
C MET A 1 32.03 -52.69 -15.82
N PHE A 2 31.20 -52.85 -14.79
CA PHE A 2 30.06 -51.96 -14.54
C PHE A 2 30.42 -51.16 -13.29
N GLU A 3 31.07 -50.03 -13.52
CA GLU A 3 31.48 -49.12 -12.47
C GLU A 3 30.25 -48.52 -11.80
N HIS A 4 30.21 -48.71 -10.47
CA HIS A 4 29.68 -47.79 -9.47
C HIS A 4 28.70 -46.72 -9.96
N ILE A 5 27.48 -47.13 -10.34
CA ILE A 5 26.36 -46.20 -10.50
C ILE A 5 25.95 -45.79 -9.09
N ARG A 6 26.34 -44.58 -8.67
CA ARG A 6 25.89 -44.00 -7.40
C ARG A 6 24.37 -44.05 -7.36
N PRO A 7 23.73 -44.61 -6.31
CA PRO A 7 22.28 -44.62 -6.21
C PRO A 7 21.81 -43.16 -6.27
N LEU A 8 20.89 -42.88 -7.18
CA LEU A 8 20.31 -41.56 -7.35
C LEU A 8 19.54 -41.22 -6.05
N ASP A 9 20.14 -40.44 -5.16
CA ASP A 9 19.52 -40.02 -3.89
C ASP A 9 18.43 -38.97 -4.16
N LEU A 10 17.24 -39.45 -4.48
CA LEU A 10 16.03 -38.66 -4.73
C LEU A 10 15.58 -37.86 -3.51
N ARG A 11 15.96 -38.26 -2.28
CA ARG A 11 15.54 -37.58 -1.04
C ARG A 11 16.35 -36.30 -0.82
N SER A 12 17.64 -36.29 -1.21
CA SER A 12 18.47 -35.07 -1.17
C SER A 12 18.00 -34.02 -2.19
N GLU A 13 17.60 -34.45 -3.39
CA GLU A 13 17.08 -33.60 -4.47
C GLU A 13 15.78 -32.91 -4.07
N GLN A 14 14.84 -33.64 -3.47
CA GLN A 14 13.54 -33.09 -3.04
C GLN A 14 13.68 -32.03 -1.94
N ARG A 15 14.64 -32.18 -1.02
CA ARG A 15 14.91 -31.18 0.02
C ARG A 15 15.41 -29.87 -0.57
N LYS A 16 16.28 -29.93 -1.60
CA LYS A 16 16.77 -28.74 -2.32
C LYS A 16 15.62 -27.97 -2.97
N TRP A 17 14.72 -28.65 -3.68
CA TRP A 17 13.57 -28.01 -4.33
C TRP A 17 12.65 -27.32 -3.34
N ARG A 18 12.38 -27.92 -2.17
CA ARG A 18 11.58 -27.27 -1.11
C ARG A 18 12.19 -25.98 -0.60
N TRP A 19 13.52 -25.94 -0.40
CA TRP A 19 14.21 -24.70 -0.02
C TRP A 19 14.18 -23.65 -1.13
N ILE A 20 14.35 -24.07 -2.39
CA ILE A 20 14.28 -23.17 -3.55
C ILE A 20 12.89 -22.54 -3.68
N PHE A 21 11.81 -23.34 -3.65
CA PHE A 21 10.45 -22.82 -3.72
C PHE A 21 10.09 -21.96 -2.51
N GLY A 22 10.52 -22.36 -1.31
CA GLY A 22 10.35 -21.54 -0.10
C GLY A 22 11.03 -20.19 -0.22
N ALA A 23 12.26 -20.14 -0.73
CA ALA A 23 13.00 -18.90 -0.94
C ALA A 23 12.31 -18.00 -1.98
N ILE A 24 11.83 -18.57 -3.10
CA ILE A 24 11.08 -17.83 -4.14
C ILE A 24 9.79 -17.26 -3.54
N TYR A 25 9.06 -18.05 -2.76
CA TYR A 25 7.83 -17.60 -2.11
C TYR A 25 8.10 -16.42 -1.16
N ILE A 26 9.12 -16.53 -0.30
CA ILE A 26 9.53 -15.44 0.61
C ILE A 26 9.91 -14.18 -0.18
N LEU A 27 10.64 -14.31 -1.28
CA LEU A 27 11.01 -13.18 -2.13
C LEU A 27 9.77 -12.48 -2.72
N LEU A 28 8.79 -13.26 -3.20
CA LEU A 28 7.54 -12.72 -3.75
C LEU A 28 6.71 -12.01 -2.66
N VAL A 29 6.60 -12.60 -1.47
CA VAL A 29 5.96 -11.96 -0.31
C VAL A 29 6.65 -10.64 0.02
N ALA A 30 7.98 -10.65 0.13
CA ALA A 30 8.76 -9.47 0.50
C ALA A 30 8.62 -8.36 -0.54
N CYS A 31 8.65 -8.70 -1.83
CA CYS A 31 8.43 -7.76 -2.92
C CYS A 31 7.01 -7.15 -2.84
N PHE A 32 5.99 -7.98 -2.66
CA PHE A 32 4.62 -7.54 -2.50
C PHE A 32 4.46 -6.57 -1.31
N LEU A 33 4.98 -6.95 -0.14
CA LEU A 33 4.96 -6.11 1.06
C LEU A 33 5.70 -4.80 0.81
N TYR A 34 6.87 -4.83 0.17
CA TYR A 34 7.60 -3.60 -0.15
C TYR A 34 6.76 -2.65 -1.00
N PHE A 35 6.15 -3.14 -2.08
CA PHE A 35 5.30 -2.30 -2.94
C PHE A 35 4.06 -1.75 -2.23
N GLU A 36 3.53 -2.50 -1.27
CA GLU A 36 2.33 -2.15 -0.53
C GLU A 36 2.58 -1.13 0.59
N PHE A 37 3.71 -1.26 1.31
CA PHE A 37 4.05 -0.42 2.45
C PHE A 37 4.80 0.86 2.07
N ARG A 38 5.30 0.98 0.83
CA ARG A 38 6.14 2.12 0.41
C ARG A 38 5.45 3.50 0.45
N THR A 39 4.11 3.57 0.39
CA THR A 39 3.36 4.85 0.42
C THR A 39 2.76 5.18 1.78
N LEU A 40 2.78 4.24 2.72
CA LEU A 40 2.19 4.43 4.04
C LEU A 40 2.81 5.59 4.83
N PRO A 41 4.13 5.83 4.78
CA PRO A 41 4.71 6.96 5.50
C PRO A 41 4.14 8.31 5.04
N GLN A 42 3.84 8.46 3.75
CA GLN A 42 3.28 9.69 3.18
C GLN A 42 1.80 9.85 3.53
N GLU A 43 1.03 8.75 3.52
CA GLU A 43 -0.36 8.76 3.97
C GLU A 43 -0.46 9.17 5.44
N TRP A 44 0.38 8.59 6.31
CA TRP A 44 0.44 8.97 7.72
C TRP A 44 0.86 10.41 7.94
N GLN A 45 1.70 10.96 7.07
CA GLN A 45 2.05 12.38 7.15
C GLN A 45 0.84 13.27 6.85
N VAL A 46 0.09 12.96 5.79
CA VAL A 46 -1.14 13.68 5.45
C VAL A 46 -2.20 13.53 6.55
N ASP A 47 -2.31 12.34 7.13
CA ASP A 47 -3.19 12.08 8.27
C ASP A 47 -2.87 12.93 9.49
N ASN A 48 -1.59 13.00 9.87
CA ASN A 48 -1.14 13.84 10.98
C ASN A 48 -1.36 15.33 10.70
N PHE A 49 -1.11 15.76 9.45
CA PHE A 49 -1.37 17.12 9.01
C PHE A 49 -2.86 17.50 9.13
N LEU A 50 -3.75 16.68 8.56
CA LEU A 50 -5.19 16.94 8.61
C LEU A 50 -5.74 16.82 10.03
N SER A 51 -5.22 15.91 10.84
CA SER A 51 -5.55 15.79 12.25
C SER A 51 -5.17 17.05 13.04
N ALA A 52 -4.01 17.66 12.74
CA ALA A 52 -3.60 18.91 13.38
C ALA A 52 -4.54 20.07 12.98
N ILE A 53 -4.91 20.17 11.70
CA ILE A 53 -5.89 21.16 11.22
C ILE A 53 -7.25 20.95 11.89
N GLN A 54 -7.73 19.71 11.98
CA GLN A 54 -9.02 19.39 12.62
C GLN A 54 -9.03 19.79 14.10
N ARG A 55 -7.88 19.69 14.79
CA ARG A 55 -7.69 20.15 16.18
C ARG A 55 -7.44 21.66 16.30
N GLN A 56 -7.47 22.39 15.18
CA GLN A 56 -7.13 23.81 15.09
C GLN A 56 -5.70 24.14 15.54
N ASP A 57 -4.80 23.15 15.52
CA ASP A 57 -3.39 23.31 15.83
C ASP A 57 -2.62 23.68 14.55
N PHE A 58 -2.89 24.89 14.04
CA PHE A 58 -2.37 25.36 12.75
C PHE A 58 -0.85 25.51 12.74
N GLN A 59 -0.24 25.79 13.90
CA GLN A 59 1.21 25.96 13.98
C GLN A 59 1.93 24.62 13.81
N ASN A 60 1.46 23.57 14.50
CA ASN A 60 1.94 22.21 14.29
C ASN A 60 1.62 21.71 12.87
N ALA A 61 0.42 22.00 12.36
CA ALA A 61 0.07 21.64 10.98
C ALA A 61 1.03 22.27 9.96
N TYR A 62 1.43 23.52 10.16
CA TYR A 62 2.41 24.21 9.32
C TYR A 62 3.81 23.60 9.42
N GLU A 63 4.23 23.17 10.61
CA GLU A 63 5.49 22.44 10.79
C GLU A 63 5.49 21.08 10.09
N ILE A 64 4.36 20.35 10.13
CA ILE A 64 4.18 19.08 9.41
C ILE A 64 4.15 19.30 7.89
N TRP A 65 3.54 20.41 7.44
CA TRP A 65 3.47 20.79 6.04
C TRP A 65 4.85 21.03 5.43
N LYS A 66 5.83 21.49 6.23
CA LYS A 66 7.21 21.79 5.80
C LYS A 66 7.28 22.55 4.47
N PRO A 67 6.76 23.78 4.45
CA PRO A 67 6.67 24.55 3.22
C PRO A 67 8.03 24.94 2.64
N ALA A 68 8.03 25.22 1.34
CA ALA A 68 9.11 25.96 0.71
C ALA A 68 9.21 27.38 1.33
N SER A 69 10.39 27.99 1.26
CA SER A 69 10.66 29.32 1.85
C SER A 69 9.76 30.44 1.33
N SER A 70 9.16 30.27 0.14
CA SER A 70 8.20 31.21 -0.45
C SER A 70 6.79 31.12 0.14
N TYR A 71 6.46 30.03 0.83
CA TYR A 71 5.13 29.79 1.39
C TYR A 71 5.15 30.05 2.89
N THR A 72 4.62 31.21 3.28
CA THR A 72 4.66 31.69 4.66
C THR A 72 3.49 31.16 5.49
N PHE A 73 3.57 31.28 6.81
CA PHE A 73 2.46 30.95 7.70
C PHE A 73 1.20 31.77 7.41
N LYS A 74 1.35 33.02 6.92
CA LYS A 74 0.21 33.83 6.48
C LYS A 74 -0.52 33.18 5.31
N ASN A 75 0.22 32.74 4.29
CA ASN A 75 -0.35 32.03 3.14
C ASN A 75 -1.02 30.72 3.58
N PHE A 76 -0.38 30.01 4.52
CA PHE A 76 -0.96 28.82 5.12
C PHE A 76 -2.31 29.08 5.78
N MET A 77 -2.43 30.16 6.56
CA MET A 77 -3.69 30.54 7.19
C MET A 77 -4.74 31.03 6.18
N GLU A 78 -4.32 31.65 5.08
CA GLU A 78 -5.22 32.02 3.98
C GLU A 78 -5.80 30.79 3.26
N ASP A 79 -5.06 29.68 3.21
CA ASP A 79 -5.54 28.44 2.60
C ASP A 79 -6.31 27.55 3.59
N TRP A 80 -5.71 27.27 4.75
CA TRP A 80 -6.13 26.23 5.69
C TRP A 80 -6.73 26.75 7.00
N GLY A 81 -6.72 28.07 7.23
CA GLY A 81 -7.28 28.67 8.43
C GLY A 81 -8.80 28.49 8.53
N PRO A 82 -9.42 28.84 9.68
CA PRO A 82 -10.86 28.71 9.87
C PRO A 82 -11.70 29.43 8.80
N ASP A 83 -11.22 30.61 8.39
CA ASP A 83 -11.80 31.46 7.34
C ASP A 83 -11.00 31.38 6.02
N GLY A 84 -10.12 30.38 5.89
CA GLY A 84 -9.29 30.18 4.71
C GLY A 84 -10.06 29.65 3.49
N PHE A 85 -9.40 29.56 2.35
CA PHE A 85 -9.97 29.10 1.09
C PHE A 85 -10.60 27.70 1.19
N ILE A 86 -9.98 26.80 1.93
CA ILE A 86 -10.50 25.45 2.19
C ILE A 86 -11.62 25.46 3.24
N GLY A 87 -11.58 26.44 4.15
CA GLY A 87 -12.47 26.57 5.29
C GLY A 87 -12.18 25.58 6.42
N GLN A 88 -13.00 25.64 7.48
CA GLN A 88 -12.83 24.80 8.66
C GLN A 88 -12.99 23.31 8.35
N VAL A 89 -11.97 22.51 8.68
CA VAL A 89 -11.99 21.04 8.54
C VAL A 89 -12.52 20.40 9.83
N ASN A 90 -13.73 19.84 9.78
CA ASN A 90 -14.38 19.14 10.89
C ASN A 90 -14.24 17.62 10.78
N SER A 91 -14.18 17.11 9.55
CA SER A 91 -13.89 15.70 9.26
C SER A 91 -13.04 15.60 8.00
N PHE A 92 -12.25 14.53 7.91
CA PHE A 92 -11.50 14.21 6.71
C PHE A 92 -11.46 12.71 6.48
N GLU A 93 -11.32 12.32 5.22
CA GLU A 93 -11.08 10.94 4.81
C GLU A 93 -9.88 10.90 3.87
N ILE A 94 -8.97 9.96 4.12
CA ILE A 94 -7.86 9.67 3.21
C ILE A 94 -8.30 8.55 2.28
N GLY A 95 -8.35 8.87 0.99
CA GLY A 95 -8.70 7.95 -0.07
C GLY A 95 -7.50 7.15 -0.57
N ASN A 96 -7.37 7.04 -1.89
CA ASN A 96 -6.27 6.32 -2.50
C ASN A 96 -4.98 7.16 -2.50
N SER A 97 -3.83 6.51 -2.64
CA SER A 97 -2.57 7.20 -2.89
C SER A 97 -1.86 6.60 -4.09
N ARG A 98 -1.13 7.44 -4.83
CA ARG A 98 -0.38 7.04 -6.01
C ARG A 98 1.00 7.67 -5.97
N SER A 99 2.02 6.84 -5.90
CA SER A 99 3.38 7.31 -6.13
C SER A 99 3.53 7.76 -7.58
N GLN A 100 4.07 8.95 -7.77
CA GLN A 100 4.38 9.53 -9.06
C GLN A 100 5.70 10.27 -8.96
N GLY A 101 6.64 9.99 -9.87
CA GLY A 101 7.99 10.58 -9.81
C GLY A 101 8.63 10.48 -8.42
N SER A 102 9.07 11.63 -7.89
CA SER A 102 9.70 11.76 -6.58
C SER A 102 8.73 11.61 -5.41
N GLY A 103 7.46 11.96 -5.58
CA GLY A 103 6.47 12.03 -4.50
C GLY A 103 5.35 11.00 -4.55
N VAL A 104 4.30 11.28 -3.78
CA VAL A 104 3.06 10.53 -3.66
C VAL A 104 1.90 11.51 -3.72
N LEU A 105 0.96 11.28 -4.63
CA LEU A 105 -0.35 11.93 -4.64
C LEU A 105 -1.25 11.23 -3.63
N VAL A 106 -1.83 11.98 -2.70
CA VAL A 106 -2.77 11.49 -1.70
C VAL A 106 -4.11 12.16 -1.94
N PHE A 107 -5.13 11.35 -2.21
CA PHE A 107 -6.50 11.83 -2.38
C PHE A 107 -7.13 11.99 -1.00
N ILE A 108 -7.72 13.14 -0.74
CA ILE A 108 -8.40 13.44 0.52
C ILE A 108 -9.79 14.00 0.26
N VAL A 109 -10.72 13.74 1.17
CA VAL A 109 -12.07 14.31 1.15
C VAL A 109 -12.28 15.04 2.46
N LEU A 110 -12.61 16.33 2.40
CA LEU A 110 -12.80 17.17 3.58
C LEU A 110 -14.30 17.42 3.79
N ASN A 111 -14.79 17.24 5.01
CA ASN A 111 -16.19 17.48 5.39
C ASN A 111 -17.23 16.75 4.51
N GLY A 112 -16.86 15.63 3.87
CA GLY A 112 -17.72 14.93 2.90
C GLY A 112 -17.94 15.68 1.57
N ASN A 113 -17.17 16.74 1.30
CA ASN A 113 -17.29 17.62 0.14
C ASN A 113 -16.28 17.26 -0.96
N LYS A 114 -15.84 18.26 -1.75
CA LYS A 114 -14.98 18.10 -2.92
C LYS A 114 -13.68 17.37 -2.54
N PRO A 115 -13.26 16.35 -3.32
CA PRO A 115 -11.97 15.71 -3.13
C PRO A 115 -10.85 16.69 -3.48
N LEU A 116 -9.77 16.68 -2.70
CA LEU A 116 -8.55 17.46 -2.92
C LEU A 116 -7.37 16.48 -3.08
N LEU A 117 -6.39 16.84 -3.90
CA LEU A 117 -5.15 16.08 -4.05
C LEU A 117 -3.99 16.83 -3.40
N LEU A 118 -3.34 16.17 -2.44
CA LEU A 118 -2.10 16.65 -1.84
C LEU A 118 -0.91 15.88 -2.40
N TRP A 119 0.18 16.59 -2.65
CA TRP A 119 1.47 16.01 -2.97
C TRP A 119 2.29 15.87 -1.69
N ALA A 120 2.77 14.66 -1.43
CA ALA A 120 3.72 14.36 -0.38
C ALA A 120 5.06 13.95 -1.00
N GLU A 121 6.07 14.80 -0.84
CA GLU A 121 7.40 14.58 -1.37
C GLU A 121 8.13 13.52 -0.54
N LYS A 122 8.78 12.53 -1.17
CA LYS A 122 9.41 11.44 -0.41
C LYS A 122 10.74 11.85 0.21
N SER A 123 11.45 12.77 -0.44
CA SER A 123 12.82 13.12 -0.10
C SER A 123 12.94 13.99 1.15
N ASP A 124 12.21 15.11 1.20
CA ASP A 124 12.23 16.06 2.32
C ASP A 124 11.00 15.96 3.23
N LYS A 125 10.01 15.16 2.82
CA LYS A 125 8.70 15.05 3.48
C LYS A 125 8.00 16.41 3.49
N SER A 126 8.12 17.21 2.43
CA SER A 126 7.28 18.40 2.27
C SER A 126 5.90 18.01 1.75
N LEU A 127 4.89 18.76 2.19
CA LEU A 127 3.54 18.71 1.64
C LEU A 127 3.33 19.93 0.76
N SER A 128 2.66 19.72 -0.37
CA SER A 128 2.27 20.79 -1.27
C SER A 128 0.94 20.47 -1.95
N PHE A 129 0.31 21.50 -2.50
CA PHE A 129 -0.80 21.27 -3.42
C PHE A 129 -0.28 20.51 -4.65
N SER A 130 -1.08 19.55 -5.13
CA SER A 130 -0.72 18.78 -6.32
C SER A 130 -0.43 19.70 -7.52
N PRO A 131 0.74 19.57 -8.19
CA PRO A 131 1.00 20.28 -9.43
C PRO A 131 0.27 19.66 -10.62
N PHE A 132 -0.31 18.47 -10.44
CA PHE A 132 -1.11 17.79 -11.45
C PHE A 132 -2.57 18.24 -11.32
N GLU A 133 -3.19 18.52 -12.47
CA GLU A 133 -4.61 18.80 -12.56
C GLU A 133 -5.42 17.73 -11.82
N GLU A 134 -6.40 18.19 -11.02
CA GLU A 134 -7.43 17.29 -10.50
C GLU A 134 -7.97 16.49 -11.68
N PRO A 135 -8.00 15.15 -11.62
CA PRO A 135 -8.53 14.37 -12.73
C PRO A 135 -9.92 14.90 -13.01
N GLU A 136 -10.12 15.44 -14.22
CA GLU A 136 -11.38 16.06 -14.59
C GLU A 136 -12.52 15.16 -14.14
N SER A 137 -13.48 15.78 -13.47
CA SER A 137 -14.68 15.21 -12.84
C SER A 137 -15.50 14.17 -13.65
N GLY A 138 -15.08 13.78 -14.84
CA GLY A 138 -15.65 12.72 -15.66
C GLY A 138 -15.52 11.30 -15.10
N LEU A 139 -14.49 10.98 -14.28
CA LEU A 139 -14.37 9.65 -13.66
C LEU A 139 -14.87 9.58 -12.21
N LEU A 140 -15.08 10.72 -11.55
CA LEU A 140 -15.55 10.79 -10.15
C LEU A 140 -17.07 11.01 -10.01
N ARG A 141 -17.80 11.20 -11.12
CA ARG A 141 -19.29 11.27 -11.14
C ARG A 141 -20.00 9.92 -11.13
N VAL A 142 -19.30 8.79 -11.24
CA VAL A 142 -19.94 7.46 -11.38
C VAL A 142 -20.23 6.77 -10.04
N PHE A 143 -19.86 7.36 -8.90
CA PHE A 143 -20.06 6.71 -7.60
C PHE A 143 -20.93 7.57 -6.66
N PRO A 144 -22.27 7.36 -6.63
CA PRO A 144 -23.11 7.91 -5.58
C PRO A 144 -22.67 7.36 -4.21
N ALA A 145 -22.98 8.08 -3.12
CA ALA A 145 -22.67 7.69 -1.74
C ALA A 145 -23.18 6.29 -1.34
N SER A 146 -24.14 5.73 -2.08
CA SER A 146 -24.63 4.35 -1.94
C SER A 146 -23.70 3.27 -2.53
N VAL A 147 -22.68 3.66 -3.30
CA VAL A 147 -21.58 2.79 -3.78
C VAL A 147 -20.38 2.83 -2.81
N ALA A 148 -20.45 3.64 -1.75
CA ALA A 148 -19.58 3.51 -0.59
C ALA A 148 -19.67 2.12 0.07
N ASN A 149 -20.63 1.27 -0.33
CA ASN A 149 -20.75 -0.13 0.09
C ASN A 149 -20.08 -1.12 -0.88
N LEU A 150 -19.59 -0.67 -2.04
CA LEU A 150 -18.67 -1.42 -2.93
C LEU A 150 -17.22 -1.07 -2.57
N TRP A 151 -16.94 -1.30 -1.28
CA TRP A 151 -15.64 -1.29 -0.63
C TRP A 151 -14.60 -2.08 -1.45
N LEU A 152 -13.85 -1.39 -2.30
CA LEU A 152 -12.43 -1.69 -2.45
C LEU A 152 -11.66 -0.78 -1.51
N VAL A 153 -12.00 -0.85 -0.23
CA VAL A 153 -11.05 -0.49 0.81
C VAL A 153 -9.80 -1.29 0.56
N ARG A 154 -8.68 -0.60 0.62
CA ARG A 154 -7.34 -1.14 0.43
C ARG A 154 -7.15 -2.47 1.19
N GLY A 155 -7.82 -2.64 2.33
CA GLY A 155 -7.94 -3.90 3.07
C GLY A 155 -8.51 -5.11 2.31
N GLN A 156 -9.51 -4.96 1.45
CA GLN A 156 -10.11 -6.06 0.66
C GLN A 156 -9.19 -6.51 -0.50
N ARG A 157 -8.55 -5.57 -1.23
CA ARG A 157 -7.54 -5.92 -2.25
C ARG A 157 -6.31 -6.60 -1.63
N ARG A 158 -5.86 -6.09 -0.48
CA ARG A 158 -4.78 -6.68 0.33
C ARG A 158 -5.15 -8.06 0.88
N ALA A 159 -6.39 -8.25 1.35
CA ALA A 159 -6.89 -9.53 1.83
C ALA A 159 -7.00 -10.56 0.71
N ILE A 160 -7.55 -10.20 -0.45
CA ILE A 160 -7.69 -11.11 -1.60
C ILE A 160 -6.32 -11.56 -2.12
N LEU A 161 -5.35 -10.64 -2.26
CA LEU A 161 -3.99 -10.98 -2.70
C LEU A 161 -3.23 -11.79 -1.64
N GLY A 162 -3.37 -11.44 -0.36
CA GLY A 162 -2.78 -12.20 0.75
C GLY A 162 -3.37 -13.61 0.86
N ILE A 163 -4.69 -13.75 0.77
CA ILE A 163 -5.39 -15.04 0.77
C ILE A 163 -4.96 -15.87 -0.44
N SER A 164 -4.84 -15.27 -1.63
CA SER A 164 -4.35 -15.98 -2.83
C SER A 164 -2.94 -16.52 -2.63
N LEU A 165 -2.04 -15.74 -2.02
CA LEU A 165 -0.68 -16.17 -1.72
C LEU A 165 -0.65 -17.34 -0.72
N VAL A 166 -1.48 -17.27 0.32
CA VAL A 166 -1.63 -18.33 1.33
C VAL A 166 -2.21 -19.61 0.72
N LEU A 167 -3.19 -19.49 -0.18
CA LEU A 167 -3.78 -20.62 -0.89
C LEU A 167 -2.78 -21.29 -1.84
N ILE A 168 -1.91 -20.50 -2.49
CA ILE A 168 -0.81 -21.04 -3.32
C ILE A 168 0.19 -21.82 -2.46
N LEU A 169 0.55 -21.30 -1.28
CA LEU A 169 1.43 -21.99 -0.34
C LEU A 169 0.80 -23.29 0.20
N ALA A 170 -0.48 -23.24 0.59
CA ALA A 170 -1.23 -24.41 1.05
C ALA A 170 -1.35 -25.49 -0.02
N GLY A 171 -1.63 -25.08 -1.28
CA GLY A 171 -1.65 -25.98 -2.43
C GLY A 171 -0.30 -26.67 -2.65
N PHE A 172 0.80 -25.93 -2.53
CA PHE A 172 2.15 -26.47 -2.65
C PHE A 172 2.46 -27.51 -1.54
N LEU A 173 2.12 -27.21 -0.28
CA LEU A 173 2.34 -28.12 0.84
C LEU A 173 1.51 -29.41 0.72
N LEU A 174 0.26 -29.31 0.25
CA LEU A 174 -0.59 -30.47 0.01
C LEU A 174 -0.08 -31.33 -1.15
N PHE A 175 0.44 -30.72 -2.20
CA PHE A 175 1.04 -31.43 -3.33
C PHE A 175 2.33 -32.18 -2.92
N ASP A 176 3.21 -31.53 -2.16
CA ASP A 176 4.43 -32.14 -1.62
C ASP A 176 4.11 -33.34 -0.70
N SER A 177 3.09 -33.21 0.15
CA SER A 177 2.61 -34.30 1.02
C SER A 177 2.08 -35.51 0.24
N ARG A 178 1.36 -35.30 -0.87
CA ARG A 178 0.88 -36.40 -1.71
C ARG A 178 2.02 -37.12 -2.43
N LYS A 179 3.00 -36.36 -2.94
CA LYS A 179 4.15 -36.93 -3.65
C LYS A 179 4.98 -37.83 -2.72
N ASN A 180 5.18 -37.43 -1.47
CA ASN A 180 5.92 -38.27 -0.50
C ASN A 180 5.20 -39.57 -0.16
N ARG A 181 3.87 -39.56 0.02
CA ARG A 181 3.09 -40.79 0.27
C ARG A 181 3.17 -41.79 -0.88
N SER A 182 3.06 -41.31 -2.12
CA SER A 182 3.21 -42.16 -3.31
C SER A 182 4.57 -42.86 -3.40
N LEU A 183 5.64 -42.24 -2.86
CA LEU A 183 6.97 -42.84 -2.86
C LEU A 183 7.14 -43.88 -1.76
N GLU A 184 6.47 -43.71 -0.61
CA GLU A 184 6.44 -44.71 0.46
C GLU A 184 5.67 -45.97 0.03
N ASP A 185 4.52 -45.80 -0.62
CA ASP A 185 3.71 -46.92 -1.13
C ASP A 185 4.47 -47.77 -2.17
N GLN A 186 5.33 -47.14 -2.99
CA GLN A 186 6.19 -47.83 -3.95
C GLN A 186 7.41 -48.53 -3.33
N GLN A 187 7.79 -48.20 -2.09
CA GLN A 187 8.87 -48.91 -1.38
C GLN A 187 8.36 -50.11 -0.57
N ILE A 188 7.04 -50.22 -0.36
CA ILE A 188 6.41 -51.29 0.43
C ILE A 188 5.85 -52.41 -0.48
N ALA A 189 5.67 -52.14 -1.78
CA ALA A 189 5.29 -53.10 -2.82
C ALA A 189 6.50 -53.80 -3.45
#